data_AF-A0A6J4QYN0-F1
#
_entry.id   AF-A0A6J4QYN0-F1
#
_cell.length_a   1.000
_cell.length_b   1.000
_cell.length_c   1.000
_cell.angle_alpha   90.00
_cell.angle_beta   90.00
_cell.angle_gamma   90.00
#
_symmetry.space_group_name_H-M   'P 1'
#
loop_
_entity.id
_entity.type
_entity.pdbx_description
1 polymer ?
#
loop_
_entity_poly.entity_id
_entity_poly.type
_entity_poly.pdbx_seq_one_letter_code
_entity_poly.pdbx_strand_id
1 'polypeptide(L)'
;MHNNWANNLKADFYDQGSKTLGVEFVGSSITSGGDGADTTPGNEAVVDENPHIEFFNGQRGYVRCTLTPQEWRADYRVLPYVKQPGAQIYTRASFVTEAGNPGLKQAGETQVPSRSASLVETDTERIRAQERAARGEAIR
;
A
#
# COMPACT_ATOMS: atom_id res chain seq x y z
N MET A 1 8.85 1.97 -5.23
CA MET A 1 7.64 1.85 -4.40
C MET A 1 7.87 2.49 -3.05
N HIS A 2 6.91 3.27 -2.57
CA HIS A 2 6.82 3.77 -1.18
C HIS A 2 5.37 3.74 -0.66
N ASN A 3 4.47 3.01 -1.31
CA ASN A 3 3.03 2.96 -1.00
C ASN A 3 2.62 1.57 -0.53
N ASN A 4 1.48 1.47 0.15
CA ASN A 4 0.85 0.19 0.50
C ASN A 4 0.07 -0.35 -0.69
N TRP A 5 0.16 -1.66 -0.90
CA TRP A 5 -0.67 -2.41 -1.86
C TRP A 5 -1.04 -3.77 -1.30
N ALA A 6 -2.20 -4.31 -1.68
CA ALA A 6 -2.56 -5.71 -1.45
C ALA A 6 -3.02 -6.34 -2.77
N ASN A 7 -2.41 -7.46 -3.16
CA ASN A 7 -2.66 -8.08 -4.46
C ASN A 7 -2.97 -9.59 -4.35
N ASN A 8 -3.83 -10.09 -5.23
CA ASN A 8 -4.02 -11.51 -5.50
C ASN A 8 -3.00 -11.97 -6.55
N LEU A 9 -2.21 -13.01 -6.25
CA LEU A 9 -1.23 -13.57 -7.19
C LEU A 9 -1.90 -14.63 -8.07
N LYS A 10 -2.08 -14.31 -9.35
CA LYS A 10 -2.75 -15.16 -10.34
C LYS A 10 -1.80 -16.20 -10.93
N ALA A 11 -2.30 -17.35 -11.37
CA ALA A 11 -1.48 -18.39 -12.02
C ALA A 11 -0.97 -17.92 -13.39
N ASP A 12 -1.78 -17.14 -14.08
CA ASP A 12 -1.42 -16.35 -15.26
C ASP A 12 -1.78 -14.89 -14.98
N PHE A 13 -0.80 -14.00 -15.02
CA PHE A 13 -1.01 -12.58 -14.72
C PHE A 13 -1.77 -11.85 -15.84
N TYR A 14 -1.82 -12.42 -17.05
CA TYR A 14 -2.58 -11.89 -18.18
C TYR A 14 -4.02 -12.42 -18.24
N ASP A 15 -4.37 -13.42 -17.41
CA ASP A 15 -5.73 -13.97 -17.30
C ASP A 15 -6.25 -13.80 -15.86
N GLN A 16 -7.14 -12.82 -15.68
CA GLN A 16 -7.77 -12.53 -14.38
C GLN A 16 -8.68 -13.68 -13.89
N GLY A 17 -9.17 -14.51 -14.80
CA GLY A 17 -9.95 -15.72 -14.49
C GLY A 17 -9.10 -16.90 -14.02
N SER A 18 -7.76 -16.83 -14.19
CA SER A 18 -6.86 -17.90 -13.78
C SER A 18 -6.87 -18.09 -12.25
N LYS A 19 -6.37 -19.25 -11.80
CA LYS A 19 -6.38 -19.61 -10.38
C LYS A 19 -5.55 -18.61 -9.56
N THR A 20 -6.08 -18.12 -8.43
CA THR A 20 -5.26 -17.42 -7.43
C THR A 20 -4.38 -18.42 -6.70
N LEU A 21 -3.07 -18.17 -6.66
CA LEU A 21 -2.06 -19.03 -6.04
C LEU A 21 -1.59 -18.52 -4.68
N GLY A 22 -1.77 -17.23 -4.42
CA GLY A 22 -1.35 -16.59 -3.17
C GLY A 22 -1.77 -15.13 -3.14
N VAL A 23 -1.21 -14.39 -2.19
CA VAL A 23 -1.42 -12.95 -2.03
C VAL A 23 -0.08 -12.25 -1.80
N GLU A 24 -0.01 -10.98 -2.17
CA GLU A 24 1.12 -10.10 -1.90
C GLU A 24 0.66 -8.94 -1.01
N PHE A 25 1.39 -8.71 0.08
CA PHE A 25 1.20 -7.55 0.95
C PHE A 25 2.41 -6.62 0.80
N VAL A 26 2.25 -5.54 0.03
CA VAL A 26 3.30 -4.53 -0.15
C VAL A 26 3.16 -3.49 0.95
N GLY A 27 4.19 -3.41 1.79
CA GLY A 27 4.26 -2.39 2.84
C GLY A 27 4.78 -1.06 2.32
N SER A 28 4.20 0.01 2.83
CA SER A 28 4.73 1.35 2.64
C SER A 28 6.08 1.57 3.30
N SER A 29 6.70 2.72 3.02
CA SER A 29 7.86 3.20 3.76
C SER A 29 7.50 3.67 5.17
N ILE A 30 8.50 3.68 6.07
CA ILE A 30 8.39 4.30 7.39
C ILE A 30 8.32 5.83 7.26
N THR A 31 9.11 6.44 6.37
CA THR A 31 9.12 7.92 6.15
C THR A 31 9.38 8.39 4.72
N SER A 32 9.96 7.58 3.82
CA SER A 32 10.25 7.98 2.44
C SER A 32 9.00 8.46 1.71
N GLY A 33 9.08 9.59 1.00
CA GLY A 33 7.94 10.24 0.34
C GLY A 33 7.20 11.26 1.23
N GLY A 34 7.51 11.35 2.52
CA GLY A 34 6.90 12.32 3.44
C GLY A 34 5.49 11.91 3.90
N ASP A 35 4.64 12.88 4.23
CA ASP A 35 3.35 12.61 4.88
C ASP A 35 2.42 11.69 4.06
N GLY A 36 2.46 11.79 2.73
CA GLY A 36 1.55 11.05 1.87
C GLY A 36 0.09 11.48 2.04
N ALA A 37 -0.81 10.68 1.49
CA ALA A 37 -2.26 10.79 1.65
C ALA A 37 -2.91 9.42 1.40
N ASP A 38 -4.20 9.29 1.68
CA ASP A 38 -4.89 8.00 1.57
C ASP A 38 -4.86 7.44 0.15
N THR A 39 -5.39 8.20 -0.82
CA THR A 39 -5.43 7.82 -2.24
C THR A 39 -5.43 9.05 -3.14
N THR A 40 -5.38 8.83 -4.46
CA THR A 40 -5.63 9.82 -5.52
C THR A 40 -6.55 9.21 -6.59
N PRO A 41 -7.26 10.01 -7.40
CA PRO A 41 -8.03 9.48 -8.53
C PRO A 41 -7.20 8.64 -9.51
N GLY A 42 -5.91 8.97 -9.69
CA GLY A 42 -5.01 8.17 -10.53
C GLY A 42 -4.69 6.81 -9.92
N ASN A 43 -4.59 6.72 -8.59
CA ASN A 43 -4.35 5.46 -7.90
C ASN A 43 -5.61 4.59 -7.84
N GLU A 44 -6.79 5.20 -7.71
CA GLU A 44 -8.08 4.52 -7.88
C GLU A 44 -8.19 3.91 -9.28
N ALA A 45 -7.85 4.68 -10.33
CA ALA A 45 -7.82 4.17 -11.70
C ALA A 45 -6.84 3.00 -11.89
N VAL A 46 -5.66 3.05 -11.26
CA VAL A 46 -4.71 1.92 -11.29
C VAL A 46 -5.33 0.67 -10.66
N VAL A 47 -6.05 0.79 -9.53
CA VAL A 47 -6.75 -0.34 -8.90
C VAL A 47 -7.84 -0.87 -9.84
N ASP A 48 -8.64 0.02 -10.44
CA ASP A 48 -9.72 -0.35 -11.37
C ASP A 48 -9.19 -1.05 -12.64
N GLU A 49 -8.06 -0.60 -13.18
CA GLU A 49 -7.42 -1.18 -14.37
C GLU A 49 -6.71 -2.51 -14.09
N ASN A 50 -6.41 -2.81 -12.82
CA ASN A 50 -5.66 -3.99 -12.39
C ASN A 50 -6.49 -4.79 -11.37
N PRO A 51 -7.46 -5.63 -11.81
CA PRO A 51 -8.42 -6.30 -10.92
C PRO A 51 -7.83 -7.26 -9.89
N HIS A 52 -6.53 -7.56 -9.99
CA HIS A 52 -5.81 -8.36 -9.00
C HIS A 52 -5.31 -7.51 -7.83
N ILE A 53 -5.34 -6.19 -7.93
CA ILE A 53 -5.03 -5.24 -6.85
C ILE A 53 -6.33 -4.94 -6.10
N GLU A 54 -6.32 -5.20 -4.79
CA GLU A 54 -7.50 -5.02 -3.93
C GLU A 54 -7.35 -3.81 -2.99
N PHE A 55 -6.16 -3.20 -2.94
CA PHE A 55 -5.88 -2.12 -2.01
C PHE A 55 -4.74 -1.23 -2.48
N PHE A 56 -4.92 0.08 -2.27
CA PHE A 56 -3.87 1.08 -2.29
C PHE A 56 -3.96 1.97 -1.05
N ASN A 57 -2.81 2.37 -0.49
CA ASN A 57 -2.76 3.51 0.43
C ASN A 57 -1.40 4.22 0.36
N GLY A 58 -1.43 5.55 0.25
CA GLY A 58 -0.25 6.40 0.11
C GLY A 58 0.30 6.95 1.43
N GLN A 59 -0.13 6.47 2.61
CA GLN A 59 0.33 6.95 3.92
C GLN A 59 1.46 6.10 4.50
N ARG A 60 2.24 6.69 5.41
CA ARG A 60 3.42 6.06 6.01
C ARG A 60 3.07 5.11 7.14
N GLY A 61 3.94 4.12 7.36
CA GLY A 61 3.81 3.20 8.47
C GLY A 61 4.41 1.84 8.18
N TYR A 62 3.72 0.77 8.56
CA TYR A 62 4.18 -0.61 8.43
C TYR A 62 3.02 -1.60 8.29
N VAL A 63 3.31 -2.83 7.90
CA VAL A 63 2.31 -3.91 7.89
C VAL A 63 2.57 -4.81 9.09
N ARG A 64 1.51 -5.11 9.85
CA ARG A 64 1.56 -6.08 10.95
C ARG A 64 0.88 -7.37 10.51
N CYS A 65 1.63 -8.46 10.45
CA CYS A 65 1.11 -9.76 10.07
C CYS A 65 0.89 -10.65 11.30
N THR A 66 -0.25 -11.33 11.36
CA THR A 66 -0.54 -12.40 12.31
C THR A 66 -0.81 -13.67 11.53
N LEU A 67 0.00 -14.71 11.75
CA LEU A 67 -0.09 -15.97 11.03
C LEU A 67 -0.49 -17.09 11.99
N THR A 68 -1.43 -17.90 11.56
CA THR A 68 -1.82 -19.17 12.18
C THR A 68 -1.76 -20.27 11.12
N PRO A 69 -1.89 -21.56 11.48
CA PRO A 69 -2.01 -22.61 10.48
C PRO A 69 -3.25 -22.48 9.57
N GLN A 70 -4.28 -21.73 10.00
CA GLN A 70 -5.54 -21.56 9.28
C GLN A 70 -5.57 -20.30 8.41
N GLU A 71 -4.87 -19.24 8.82
CA GLU A 71 -4.95 -17.95 8.13
C GLU A 71 -3.70 -17.08 8.30
N TRP A 72 -3.49 -16.20 7.32
CA TRP A 72 -2.60 -15.04 7.42
C TRP A 72 -3.45 -13.78 7.40
N ARG A 73 -3.40 -13.00 8.48
CA ARG A 73 -3.96 -11.64 8.56
C ARG A 73 -2.88 -10.58 8.41
N ALA A 74 -3.10 -9.58 7.56
CA ALA A 74 -2.25 -8.40 7.41
C ALA A 74 -3.02 -7.13 7.77
N ASP A 75 -2.52 -6.38 8.75
CA ASP A 75 -3.04 -5.07 9.14
C ASP A 75 -2.11 -3.96 8.61
N TYR A 76 -2.65 -3.04 7.81
CA TYR A 76 -1.93 -1.87 7.31
C TYR A 76 -1.95 -0.77 8.37
N ARG A 77 -0.83 -0.60 9.07
CA ARG A 77 -0.67 0.31 10.20
C ARG A 77 -0.10 1.63 9.72
N VAL A 78 -0.91 2.69 9.70
CA VAL A 78 -0.54 3.96 9.06
C VAL A 78 -0.64 5.17 10.00
N LEU A 79 0.13 6.21 9.68
CA LEU A 79 0.11 7.53 10.32
C LEU A 79 -0.45 8.59 9.36
N PRO A 80 -1.23 9.57 9.85
CA PRO A 80 -1.72 10.69 9.03
C PRO A 80 -0.64 11.68 8.59
N TYR A 81 0.52 11.68 9.26
CA TYR A 81 1.68 12.50 8.93
C TYR A 81 2.95 11.94 9.59
N VAL A 82 4.12 12.31 9.05
CA VAL A 82 5.44 11.95 9.59
C VAL A 82 6.43 13.12 9.64
N LYS A 83 6.12 14.27 9.04
CA LYS A 83 6.98 15.46 9.10
C LYS A 83 7.00 16.14 10.46
N GLN A 84 6.13 15.73 11.38
CA GLN A 84 6.04 16.22 12.75
C GLN A 84 5.85 15.02 13.70
N PRO A 85 6.34 15.08 14.94
CA PRO A 85 6.11 14.03 15.93
C PRO A 85 4.64 13.98 16.39
N GLY A 86 4.27 12.88 17.07
CA GLY A 86 2.99 12.76 17.78
C GLY A 86 1.80 12.27 16.96
N ALA A 87 2.01 11.81 15.73
CA ALA A 87 0.94 11.22 14.92
C ALA A 87 0.38 9.94 15.58
N GLN A 88 -0.94 9.82 15.65
CA GLN A 88 -1.62 8.60 16.07
C GLN A 88 -1.56 7.53 14.97
N ILE A 89 -1.40 6.27 15.37
CA ILE A 89 -1.38 5.13 14.46
C ILE A 89 -2.76 4.46 14.34
N TYR A 90 -3.13 4.12 13.10
CA TYR A 90 -4.42 3.51 12.74
C TYR A 90 -4.20 2.19 12.01
N THR A 91 -5.16 1.26 12.10
CA THR A 91 -5.27 0.18 11.10
C THR A 91 -6.13 0.71 9.96
N ARG A 92 -5.54 1.06 8.82
CA ARG A 92 -6.27 1.58 7.66
C ARG A 92 -7.13 0.51 6.99
N ALA A 93 -6.57 -0.68 6.86
CA ALA A 93 -7.23 -1.85 6.32
C ALA A 93 -6.65 -3.13 6.95
N SER A 94 -7.47 -4.16 7.05
CA SER A 94 -7.08 -5.52 7.42
C SER A 94 -7.51 -6.47 6.32
N PHE A 95 -6.61 -7.35 5.89
CA PHE A 95 -6.89 -8.41 4.93
C PHE A 95 -6.53 -9.77 5.52
N VAL A 96 -7.28 -10.79 5.13
CA VAL A 96 -7.05 -12.19 5.51
C VAL A 96 -6.96 -13.05 4.25
N THR A 97 -6.04 -14.01 4.24
CA THR A 97 -6.04 -15.14 3.30
C THR A 97 -6.06 -16.45 4.10
N GLU A 98 -6.82 -17.43 3.64
CA GLU A 98 -7.00 -18.71 4.33
C GLU A 98 -6.06 -19.78 3.77
N ALA A 99 -5.62 -20.70 4.63
CA ALA A 99 -4.84 -21.86 4.22
C ALA A 99 -5.66 -22.74 3.25
N GLY A 100 -5.05 -23.10 2.13
CA GLY A 100 -5.71 -23.92 1.08
C GLY A 100 -6.73 -23.17 0.22
N ASN A 101 -7.09 -21.94 0.57
CA ASN A 101 -8.00 -21.08 -0.18
C ASN A 101 -7.39 -19.68 -0.36
N PRO A 102 -6.34 -19.55 -1.19
CA PRO A 102 -5.61 -18.30 -1.35
C PRO A 102 -6.48 -17.22 -2.00
N GLY A 103 -6.46 -16.04 -1.41
CA GLY A 103 -7.17 -14.86 -1.90
C GLY A 103 -7.38 -13.84 -0.79
N LEU A 104 -7.35 -12.57 -1.15
CA LEU A 104 -7.59 -11.48 -0.22
C LEU A 104 -9.06 -11.40 0.17
N LYS A 105 -9.33 -11.42 1.47
CA LYS A 105 -10.62 -11.10 2.07
C LYS A 105 -10.47 -9.89 2.97
N GLN A 106 -11.21 -8.82 2.68
CA GLN A 106 -11.20 -7.64 3.53
C GLN A 106 -11.88 -7.96 4.87
N ALA A 107 -11.13 -7.81 5.97
CA ALA A 107 -11.58 -8.08 7.33
C ALA A 107 -11.91 -6.80 8.12
N GLY A 108 -11.50 -5.64 7.61
CA GLY A 108 -11.83 -4.35 8.19
C GLY A 108 -11.22 -3.19 7.44
N GLU A 109 -11.85 -2.03 7.57
CA GLU A 109 -11.42 -0.77 7.00
C GLU A 109 -11.70 0.37 7.98
N THR A 110 -10.83 1.38 8.00
CA THR A 110 -11.06 2.57 8.81
C THR A 110 -10.56 3.79 8.05
N GLN A 111 -11.41 4.79 7.89
CA GLN A 111 -10.98 6.07 7.32
C GLN A 111 -9.98 6.72 8.27
N VAL A 112 -8.79 7.02 7.75
CA VAL A 112 -7.74 7.72 8.50
C VAL A 112 -7.76 9.19 8.08
N PRO A 113 -7.55 10.15 9.01
CA PRO A 113 -7.34 11.55 8.63
C PRO A 113 -6.24 11.64 7.56
N SER A 114 -6.59 12.19 6.41
CA SER A 114 -5.68 12.31 5.28
C SER A 114 -5.34 13.77 5.02
N ARG A 115 -4.10 14.00 4.58
CA ARG A 115 -3.69 15.27 3.97
C ARG A 115 -4.16 15.32 2.51
N SER A 116 -3.78 16.38 1.80
CA SER A 116 -4.08 16.56 0.38
C SER A 116 -3.61 15.35 -0.44
N ALA A 117 -4.48 14.83 -1.32
CA ALA A 117 -4.16 13.75 -2.26
C ALA A 117 -2.91 14.03 -3.12
N SER A 118 -2.61 15.31 -3.38
CA SER A 118 -1.40 15.74 -4.09
C SER A 118 -0.08 15.37 -3.40
N LEU A 119 -0.13 14.85 -2.17
CA LEU A 119 1.05 14.38 -1.44
C LEU A 119 1.35 12.90 -1.67
N VAL A 120 0.50 12.15 -2.38
CA VAL A 120 0.87 10.82 -2.85
C VAL A 120 1.92 10.97 -3.95
N GLU A 121 3.13 10.50 -3.66
CA GLU A 121 4.24 10.48 -4.62
C GLU A 121 3.92 9.52 -5.78
N THR A 122 4.03 10.01 -7.01
CA THR A 122 3.97 9.18 -8.22
C THR A 122 5.29 8.43 -8.43
N ASP A 123 5.25 7.31 -9.16
CA ASP A 123 6.48 6.57 -9.48
C ASP A 123 7.49 7.40 -10.27
N THR A 124 7.02 8.28 -11.16
CA THR A 124 7.87 9.21 -11.91
C THR A 124 8.57 10.20 -11.00
N GLU A 125 7.86 10.79 -10.02
CA GLU A 125 8.45 11.73 -9.06
C GLU A 125 9.50 11.05 -8.19
N ARG A 126 9.22 9.83 -7.74
CA ARG A 126 10.14 9.00 -6.97
C ARG A 126 11.44 8.72 -7.72
N ILE A 127 11.33 8.26 -8.97
CA ILE A 127 12.49 7.97 -9.83
C ILE A 127 13.31 9.25 -10.03
N ARG A 128 12.66 10.36 -10.40
CA ARG A 128 13.34 11.65 -10.57
C ARG A 128 14.02 12.12 -9.29
N ALA A 129 13.41 11.91 -8.12
CA ALA A 129 14.03 12.26 -6.84
C ALA A 129 15.32 11.47 -6.58
N GLN A 130 15.33 10.18 -6.90
CA GLN A 130 16.51 9.32 -6.80
C GLN A 130 17.61 9.75 -7.78
N GLU A 131 17.24 10.08 -9.02
CA GLU A 131 18.18 10.58 -10.03
C GLU A 131 18.80 11.93 -9.65
N ARG A 132 18.02 12.87 -9.11
CA ARG A 132 18.54 14.15 -8.59
C ARG A 132 19.55 13.93 -7.47
N ALA A 133 19.23 13.05 -6.53
CA ALA A 133 20.12 12.70 -5.43
C ALA A 133 21.45 12.10 -5.96
N ALA A 134 21.39 11.24 -6.98
CA ALA A 134 22.58 10.68 -7.61
C ALA A 134 23.47 11.73 -8.28
N ARG A 135 22.89 12.83 -8.79
CA ARG A 135 23.62 13.97 -9.35
C ARG A 135 24.13 14.98 -8.31
N GLY A 136 23.81 14.80 -7.03
CA GLY A 136 24.15 15.74 -5.97
C GLY A 136 23.36 17.06 -6.04
N GLU A 137 22.25 17.09 -6.77
CA GLU A 137 21.37 18.26 -6.84
C GLU A 137 20.59 18.38 -5.54
N ALA A 138 20.94 19.37 -4.71
CA ALA A 138 20.23 19.62 -3.46
C ALA A 138 18.75 19.95 -3.73
N ILE A 139 17.88 19.45 -2.84
CA ILE A 139 16.48 19.88 -2.77
C ILE A 139 16.50 21.34 -2.29
N ARG A 140 16.25 22.29 -3.19
CA ARG A 140 16.05 23.70 -2.82
C ARG A 140 14.75 23.90 -2.07
#